data_AF-A0A6P3GH48-F1
#
_entry.id   AF-A0A6P3GH48-F1
#
_cell.length_a   1.000
_cell.length_b   1.000
_cell.length_c   1.000
_cell.angle_alpha   90.00
_cell.angle_beta   90.00
_cell.angle_gamma   90.00
#
_symmetry.space_group_name_H-M   'P 1'
#
loop_
_entity.id
_entity.type
_entity.pdbx_description
1 polymer ?
#
loop_
_entity_poly.entity_id
_entity_poly.type
_entity_poly.pdbx_seq_one_letter_code
_entity_poly.pdbx_strand_id
1 'polypeptide(L)'
;MDKNRQARAFFPNMVNMIVLDKDLGVPKPFGPQVDEVCCLETHVRCLLEPLGLCCTFVDDISAYHKFLGEVHCGTNVRRKPFAFKWWHMEP
;
A
#
# COMPACT_ATOMS: atom_id res chain seq x y z
N MET A 1 -12.18 18.01 7.03
CA MET A 1 -10.95 18.82 6.90
C MET A 1 -10.45 19.14 8.30
N ASP A 2 -9.15 18.97 8.54
CA ASP A 2 -8.53 19.46 9.77
C ASP A 2 -8.64 21.00 9.85
N LYS A 3 -8.55 21.60 11.04
CA LYS A 3 -8.56 23.07 11.26
C LYS A 3 -7.52 23.79 10.38
N ASN A 4 -6.48 23.08 9.98
CA ASN A 4 -5.40 23.56 9.11
C ASN A 4 -5.68 23.38 7.60
N ARG A 5 -6.89 22.95 7.18
CA ARG A 5 -7.25 22.63 5.78
C ARG A 5 -6.34 21.59 5.12
N GLN A 6 -5.76 20.70 5.91
CA GLN A 6 -4.93 19.60 5.42
C GLN A 6 -5.76 18.34 5.13
N ALA A 7 -5.32 17.56 4.13
CA ALA A 7 -5.93 16.29 3.76
C ALA A 7 -5.50 15.18 4.72
N ARG A 8 -6.42 14.24 4.97
CA ARG A 8 -6.18 13.01 5.75
C ARG A 8 -6.93 11.88 5.07
N ALA A 9 -6.41 10.66 5.20
CA ALA A 9 -7.03 9.48 4.63
C ALA A 9 -8.40 9.24 5.27
N PHE A 10 -9.42 8.95 4.46
CA PHE A 10 -10.75 8.56 4.96
C PHE A 10 -10.81 7.05 5.26
N PHE A 11 -10.10 6.28 4.45
CA PHE A 11 -9.83 4.86 4.61
C PHE A 11 -8.32 4.64 4.37
N PRO A 12 -7.74 3.49 4.77
CA PRO A 12 -6.31 3.24 4.59
C PRO A 12 -5.84 3.46 3.14
N ASN A 13 -4.76 4.21 2.99
CA ASN A 13 -4.18 4.57 1.71
C ASN A 13 -3.49 3.36 1.07
N MET A 14 -4.24 2.59 0.28
CA MET A 14 -3.76 1.37 -0.39
C MET A 14 -2.49 1.54 -1.24
N VAL A 15 -2.17 2.76 -1.68
CA VAL A 15 -0.92 3.08 -2.40
C VAL A 15 0.33 2.89 -1.52
N ASN A 16 0.19 3.02 -0.20
CA ASN A 16 1.29 2.92 0.76
C ASN A 16 1.59 1.47 1.15
N MET A 17 1.88 0.65 0.14
CA MET A 17 2.02 -0.81 0.23
C MET A 17 3.47 -1.28 0.34
N ILE A 18 3.67 -2.50 0.84
CA ILE A 18 4.96 -3.20 0.83
C ILE A 18 5.12 -3.90 -0.52
N VAL A 19 6.22 -3.65 -1.23
CA VAL A 19 6.51 -4.27 -2.55
C VAL A 19 7.67 -5.26 -2.42
N LEU A 20 7.39 -6.55 -2.54
CA LEU A 20 8.36 -7.65 -2.55
C LEU A 20 8.32 -8.34 -3.91
N ASP A 21 9.02 -7.76 -4.88
CA ASP A 21 8.96 -8.15 -6.29
C ASP A 21 7.50 -8.17 -6.80
N LYS A 22 6.94 -9.35 -7.09
CA LYS A 22 5.56 -9.49 -7.55
C LYS A 22 4.52 -9.48 -6.43
N ASP A 23 4.94 -9.69 -5.19
CA ASP A 23 4.05 -9.83 -4.04
C ASP A 23 3.86 -8.48 -3.34
N LEU A 24 2.60 -8.07 -3.19
CA LEU A 24 2.19 -6.76 -2.67
C LEU A 24 1.47 -6.92 -1.33
N GLY A 25 2.00 -6.30 -0.28
CA GLY A 25 1.34 -6.13 1.01
C GLY A 25 0.57 -4.81 1.05
N VAL A 26 -0.69 -4.83 0.65
CA VAL A 26 -1.56 -3.65 0.48
C VAL A 26 -2.32 -3.37 1.79
N PRO A 27 -2.38 -2.13 2.30
CA PRO A 27 -3.26 -1.78 3.43
C PRO A 27 -4.70 -2.21 3.15
N LYS A 28 -5.32 -2.94 4.08
CA LYS A 28 -6.71 -3.35 3.94
C LYS A 28 -7.62 -2.11 3.99
N PRO A 29 -8.45 -1.83 2.98
CA PRO A 29 -9.18 -0.56 2.90
C PRO A 29 -10.48 -0.50 3.72
N PHE A 30 -11.01 -1.64 4.17
CA PHE A 30 -12.29 -1.72 4.89
C PHE A 30 -13.45 -0.99 4.18
N GLY A 31 -13.45 -1.04 2.84
CA GLY A 31 -14.51 -0.45 2.02
C GLY A 31 -15.83 -1.22 2.08
N PRO A 32 -16.86 -0.75 1.34
CA PRO A 32 -18.17 -1.37 1.30
C PRO A 32 -18.13 -2.86 0.92
N GLN A 33 -19.00 -3.64 1.55
CA GLN A 33 -19.15 -5.07 1.29
C GLN A 33 -20.22 -5.29 0.21
N VAL A 34 -19.86 -6.00 -0.86
CA VAL A 34 -20.77 -6.50 -1.89
C VAL A 34 -20.55 -8.01 -1.95
N ASP A 35 -21.60 -8.79 -1.70
CA ASP A 35 -21.53 -10.26 -1.59
C ASP A 35 -20.44 -10.73 -0.61
N GLU A 36 -20.38 -10.09 0.57
CA GLU A 36 -19.40 -10.38 1.63
C GLU A 36 -17.93 -10.11 1.25
N VAL A 37 -17.68 -9.42 0.13
CA VAL A 37 -16.34 -9.03 -0.34
C VAL A 37 -16.21 -7.50 -0.35
N CYS A 38 -15.06 -6.99 0.10
CA CYS A 38 -14.76 -5.57 0.00
C CYS A 38 -14.60 -5.16 -1.47
N CYS A 39 -15.46 -4.27 -1.98
CA CYS A 39 -15.44 -3.88 -3.39
C CYS A 39 -14.16 -3.12 -3.77
N LEU A 40 -13.52 -2.43 -2.83
CA LEU A 40 -12.23 -1.76 -3.04
C LEU A 40 -11.08 -2.76 -3.22
N GLU A 41 -11.06 -3.84 -2.42
CA GLU A 41 -10.07 -4.91 -2.58
C GLU A 41 -10.22 -5.59 -3.95
N THR A 42 -11.46 -5.91 -4.34
CA THR A 42 -11.76 -6.48 -5.66
C THR A 42 -11.31 -5.55 -6.79
N HIS A 43 -11.60 -4.25 -6.68
CA HIS A 43 -11.19 -3.28 -7.69
C HIS A 43 -9.67 -3.20 -7.84
N VAL A 44 -8.92 -3.21 -6.73
CA VAL A 44 -7.45 -3.23 -6.76
C VAL A 44 -6.92 -4.52 -7.39
N ARG A 45 -7.48 -5.68 -7.03
CA ARG A 45 -7.11 -6.96 -7.66
C ARG A 45 -7.31 -6.93 -9.17
N CYS A 46 -8.47 -6.45 -9.64
CA CYS A 46 -8.77 -6.35 -11.08
C CYS A 46 -7.78 -5.48 -11.84
N LEU A 47 -7.17 -4.48 -11.20
CA LEU A 47 -6.17 -3.60 -11.82
C LEU A 47 -4.77 -4.24 -11.84
N LEU A 48 -4.39 -4.94 -10.77
CA LEU A 48 -3.00 -5.34 -10.54
C LEU A 48 -2.71 -6.81 -10.88
N GLU A 49 -3.65 -7.72 -10.63
CA GLU A 49 -3.45 -9.16 -10.91
C GLU A 49 -3.23 -9.47 -12.39
N PRO A 50 -3.86 -8.77 -13.37
CA PRO A 50 -3.54 -8.96 -14.79
C PRO A 50 -2.10 -8.61 -15.17
N LEU A 51 -1.38 -7.84 -14.34
CA LEU A 51 0.04 -7.52 -14.53
C LEU A 51 0.98 -8.59 -13.92
N GLY A 52 0.42 -9.66 -13.35
CA GLY A 52 1.18 -10.72 -12.67
C GLY A 52 1.55 -10.39 -11.22
N LEU A 53 0.90 -9.38 -10.62
CA LEU A 53 1.12 -8.98 -9.23
C LEU A 53 0.17 -9.72 -8.28
N CYS A 54 0.68 -10.18 -7.14
CA CYS A 54 -0.08 -10.90 -6.13
C CYS A 54 -0.46 -9.95 -4.99
N CYS A 55 -1.76 -9.65 -4.84
CA CYS A 55 -2.24 -8.70 -3.83
C CYS A 55 -2.64 -9.40 -2.52
N THR A 56 -1.95 -9.08 -1.42
CA THR A 56 -2.31 -9.48 -0.07
C THR A 56 -2.74 -8.26 0.74
N PHE A 57 -3.98 -8.26 1.25
CA PHE A 57 -4.50 -7.15 2.04
C PHE A 57 -4.19 -7.34 3.52
N VAL A 58 -3.44 -6.41 4.10
CA VAL A 58 -2.91 -6.45 5.46
C VAL A 58 -3.77 -5.57 6.37
N ASP A 59 -4.33 -6.15 7.43
CA ASP A 59 -4.98 -5.40 8.50
C ASP A 59 -3.92 -4.84 9.46
N ASP A 60 -3.66 -3.56 9.33
CA ASP A 60 -2.83 -2.76 10.22
C ASP A 60 -3.68 -1.85 11.14
N ILE A 61 -5.01 -1.82 10.97
CA ILE A 61 -5.87 -0.85 11.66
C ILE A 61 -5.94 -1.15 13.15
N SER A 62 -5.96 -2.44 13.50
CA SER A 62 -6.15 -2.89 14.89
C SER A 62 -5.04 -2.41 15.83
N ALA A 63 -3.82 -2.15 15.32
CA ALA A 63 -2.66 -1.73 16.10
C ALA A 63 -2.04 -0.39 15.68
N TYR A 64 -2.05 0.00 14.39
CA TYR A 64 -1.30 1.15 13.86
C TYR A 64 -2.18 2.33 13.38
N HIS A 65 -3.39 2.11 12.85
CA HIS A 65 -4.25 3.24 12.41
C HIS A 65 -4.88 4.07 13.53
N LYS A 66 -4.92 3.58 14.77
CA LYS A 66 -5.32 4.42 15.92
C LYS A 66 -4.40 5.65 16.07
N PHE A 67 -3.18 5.58 15.52
CA PHE A 67 -2.18 6.65 15.49
C PHE A 67 -2.06 7.36 14.14
N LEU A 68 -3.04 7.20 13.23
CA LEU A 68 -3.13 7.92 11.96
C LEU A 68 -1.97 7.62 10.99
N GLY A 69 -1.28 6.49 11.17
CA GLY A 69 -0.29 5.92 10.25
C GLY A 69 -0.82 4.69 9.52
N GLU A 70 -0.20 4.38 8.38
CA GLU A 70 -0.57 3.32 7.41
C GLU A 70 0.53 2.21 7.37
N VAL A 71 0.34 1.09 6.66
CA VAL A 71 1.27 -0.07 6.60
C VAL A 71 2.75 0.31 6.42
N HIS A 72 3.07 1.22 5.49
CA HIS A 72 4.47 1.63 5.28
C HIS A 72 5.01 2.58 6.38
N CYS A 73 4.14 3.16 7.21
CA CYS A 73 4.57 3.87 8.42
C CYS A 73 5.14 2.90 9.48
N GLY A 74 4.81 1.61 9.38
CA GLY A 74 5.34 0.55 10.25
C GLY A 74 6.44 -0.32 9.62
N THR A 75 6.76 -0.14 8.33
CA THR A 75 7.65 -1.06 7.60
C THR A 75 8.67 -0.33 6.73
N ASN A 76 9.85 -0.94 6.58
CA ASN A 76 10.90 -0.46 5.69
C ASN A 76 11.65 -1.66 5.11
N VAL A 77 11.84 -1.69 3.79
CA VAL A 77 12.42 -2.84 3.06
C VAL A 77 13.84 -2.51 2.62
N ARG A 78 14.83 -3.23 3.15
CA ARG A 78 16.21 -3.17 2.65
C ARG A 78 16.32 -3.95 1.33
N ARG A 79 16.76 -3.27 0.27
CA ARG A 79 16.93 -3.85 -1.08
C ARG A 79 18.40 -4.02 -1.45
N LYS A 80 18.66 -4.84 -2.47
CA LYS A 80 19.99 -4.92 -3.11
C LYS A 80 20.31 -3.60 -3.83
N PRO A 81 21.59 -3.19 -3.90
CA PRO A 81 21.98 -2.02 -4.68
C PRO A 81 21.76 -2.27 -6.18
N PHE A 82 21.75 -1.19 -6.96
CA PHE A 82 21.70 -1.28 -8.42
C PHE A 82 22.92 -2.02 -8.97
N ALA A 83 22.72 -2.79 -10.05
CA ALA A 83 23.81 -3.40 -10.81
C ALA A 83 24.65 -2.34 -11.53
N PHE A 84 23.99 -1.27 -11.99
CA PHE A 84 24.63 -0.11 -12.60
C PHE A 84 25.54 0.61 -11.61
N LYS A 85 26.75 0.96 -12.06
CA LYS A 85 27.73 1.68 -11.25
C LYS A 85 27.44 3.17 -11.34
N TRP A 86 27.11 3.79 -10.21
CA TRP A 86 26.63 5.18 -10.18
C TRP A 86 27.63 6.18 -10.79
N TRP A 87 28.93 5.92 -10.72
CA TRP A 87 29.97 6.78 -11.29
C TRP A 87 30.11 6.68 -12.83
N HIS A 88 29.31 5.85 -13.50
CA HIS A 88 29.21 5.83 -14.97
C HIS A 88 28.04 6.71 -15.48
N MET A 89 27.30 7.38 -14.58
CA MET A 89 26.26 8.34 -14.95
C MET A 89 26.87 9.70 -15.30
N GLU A 90 26.35 10.35 -16.34
CA GLU A 90 26.51 11.80 -16.55
C GLU A 90 25.24 12.49 -16.00
N PRO A 91 25.33 13.24 -14.88
CA PRO A 91 24.16 13.80 -14.18
C PRO A 91 23.47 14.96 -14.89
#